data_AF-A0A8D2NLS5-F1
#
_entry.id   AF-A0A8D2NLS5-F1
#
_cell.length_a   1.000
_cell.length_b   1.000
_cell.length_c   1.000
_cell.angle_alpha   90.00
_cell.angle_beta   90.00
_cell.angle_gamma   90.00
#
_symmetry.space_group_name_H-M   'P 1'
#
loop_
_entity.id
_entity.type
_entity.pdbx_description
1 polymer ?
#
loop_
_entity_poly.entity_id
_entity_poly.type
_entity_poly.pdbx_seq_one_letter_code
_entity_poly.pdbx_strand_id
1 'polypeptide(L)'
;MLVLPHHILEGEEFSSSSSTTAVGTVTSRVTSNGNAVTEKDLLNHDDVAVQRGMMDDIFDGTYKQKEGPRPPLRYVWRNIILMSLLHLGALFALTLIPSAKIETLAWTVLCFMVSALGITAGAHRLWSHRTYKATLPLRVFLTIANSMAFQNDIYEWARDHRVHHKFSETDADPHNAMRGFFFSHIGWLLVRKHPDVIEKGQKLDLSDLKADKVVMFQRRYYKPSVVLLCFTMPAVVPWYFWDESIIISFFIPVILRYATGLNTTWLVNSAAHMFGNRPYDQNINPRENPLVSLGAMGEGFHNYHHTFPYDYSTSEFGWRFNPTTAFIDLMCFLGLASDRKKVSKEVILARKMRTGDGSHKSG
;
A
#
# COMPACT_ATOMS: atom_id res chain seq x y z
N MET A 1 2.83 13.46 21.20
CA MET A 1 2.72 14.05 19.85
C MET A 1 3.38 13.09 18.85
N LEU A 2 2.63 12.06 18.42
CA LEU A 2 3.11 10.90 17.65
C LEU A 2 2.90 11.15 16.15
N VAL A 3 3.89 11.73 15.47
CA VAL A 3 3.85 11.91 14.01
C VAL A 3 5.25 11.65 13.48
N LEU A 4 5.38 10.64 12.61
CA LEU A 4 6.57 10.43 11.78
C LEU A 4 6.86 11.74 11.04
N PRO A 5 8.12 12.19 10.98
CA PRO A 5 8.40 13.57 10.60
C PRO A 5 8.11 13.81 9.12
N HIS A 6 7.25 14.80 8.84
CA HIS A 6 7.15 15.47 7.54
C HIS A 6 8.52 16.00 7.13
N HIS A 7 8.91 15.76 5.88
CA HIS A 7 10.03 16.42 5.22
C HIS A 7 9.52 17.24 4.04
N ILE A 8 9.84 18.54 4.09
CA ILE A 8 10.00 19.53 3.01
C ILE A 8 8.71 20.15 2.44
N LEU A 9 8.49 21.43 2.80
CA LEU A 9 7.79 22.45 2.01
C LEU A 9 8.54 23.79 2.15
N GLU A 10 9.42 24.06 1.20
CA GLU A 10 9.81 25.38 0.70
C GLU A 10 9.76 25.15 -0.84
N GLY A 11 9.01 25.82 -1.69
CA GLY A 11 8.51 27.19 -1.69
C GLY A 11 9.24 27.93 -2.80
N GLU A 12 8.89 27.74 -4.07
CA GLU A 12 9.41 28.58 -5.17
C GLU A 12 8.48 28.60 -6.41
N GLU A 13 8.43 29.78 -7.02
CA GLU A 13 7.45 30.29 -7.97
C GLU A 13 7.61 29.73 -9.40
N PHE A 14 6.48 29.54 -10.09
CA PHE A 14 6.44 29.18 -11.50
C PHE A 14 6.68 30.40 -12.38
N SER A 15 7.65 30.32 -13.31
CA SER A 15 7.66 31.13 -14.53
C SER A 15 7.32 30.25 -15.73
N SER A 16 6.40 30.76 -16.55
CA SER A 16 5.84 30.11 -17.72
C SER A 16 6.73 30.31 -18.95
N SER A 17 6.92 29.26 -19.76
CA SER A 17 7.15 29.43 -21.19
C SER A 17 6.56 28.29 -22.01
N SER A 18 6.12 28.67 -23.20
CA SER A 18 5.12 28.06 -24.06
C SER A 18 5.63 26.94 -24.96
N SER A 19 4.71 26.03 -25.29
CA SER A 19 4.78 24.94 -26.25
C SER A 19 5.08 25.35 -27.70
N THR A 20 5.72 24.47 -28.47
CA THR A 20 5.40 24.29 -29.90
C THR A 20 5.53 22.82 -30.29
N THR A 21 4.42 22.24 -30.76
CA THR A 21 4.28 20.84 -31.17
C THR A 21 4.52 20.75 -32.68
N ALA A 22 5.42 19.86 -33.13
CA ALA A 22 5.55 19.49 -34.54
C ALA A 22 5.00 18.07 -34.75
N VAL A 23 3.94 17.97 -35.56
CA VAL A 23 3.31 16.72 -35.97
C VAL A 23 4.07 16.18 -37.18
N GLY A 24 4.72 15.02 -37.03
CA GLY A 24 5.37 14.30 -38.12
C GLY A 24 4.61 13.02 -38.46
N THR A 25 4.02 12.98 -39.65
CA THR A 25 3.34 11.82 -40.23
C THR A 25 4.37 10.79 -40.70
N VAL A 26 4.29 9.54 -40.24
CA VAL A 26 5.10 8.43 -40.79
C VAL A 26 4.17 7.36 -41.37
N THR A 27 4.31 7.18 -42.69
CA THR A 27 3.64 6.19 -43.53
C THR A 27 4.12 4.77 -43.25
N SER A 28 3.18 3.82 -43.18
CA SER A 28 3.40 2.39 -43.02
C SER A 28 4.06 1.73 -44.24
N ARG A 29 5.10 0.91 -44.02
CA ARG A 29 5.48 -0.17 -44.93
C ARG A 29 5.49 -1.49 -44.16
N VAL A 30 4.69 -2.43 -44.65
CA VAL A 30 4.58 -3.81 -44.16
C VAL A 30 5.71 -4.63 -44.76
N THR A 31 6.50 -5.29 -43.92
CA THR A 31 7.29 -6.47 -44.29
C THR A 31 7.21 -7.49 -43.17
N SER A 32 6.75 -8.69 -43.51
CA SER A 32 6.61 -9.83 -42.59
C SER A 32 7.97 -10.42 -42.23
N ASN A 33 8.18 -10.73 -40.94
CA ASN A 33 8.74 -12.01 -40.48
C ASN A 33 8.88 -12.07 -38.94
N GLY A 34 8.43 -13.19 -38.35
CA GLY A 34 9.03 -13.83 -37.17
C GLY A 34 8.85 -13.23 -35.76
N ASN A 35 8.64 -11.93 -35.59
CA ASN A 35 8.72 -11.26 -34.27
C ASN A 35 7.38 -10.74 -33.70
N ALA A 36 6.24 -11.17 -34.25
CA ALA A 36 4.93 -10.57 -33.96
C ALA A 36 4.38 -10.84 -32.53
N VAL A 37 5.04 -11.69 -31.72
CA VAL A 37 4.53 -12.10 -30.40
C VAL A 37 5.11 -11.23 -29.26
N THR A 38 6.18 -10.47 -29.47
CA THR A 38 6.81 -9.68 -28.40
C THR A 38 6.33 -8.22 -28.37
N GLU A 39 6.01 -7.63 -29.51
CA GLU A 39 5.67 -6.20 -29.61
C GLU A 39 4.19 -5.93 -29.27
N LYS A 40 3.29 -6.84 -29.65
CA LYS A 40 1.83 -6.71 -29.44
C LYS A 40 1.39 -6.83 -27.97
N ASP A 41 2.21 -7.45 -27.13
CA ASP A 41 1.89 -7.73 -25.73
C ASP A 41 2.55 -6.76 -24.72
N LEU A 42 3.58 -6.02 -25.14
CA LEU A 42 4.03 -4.82 -24.42
C LEU A 42 2.99 -3.70 -24.60
N LEU A 43 2.44 -3.58 -25.80
CA LEU A 43 1.31 -2.70 -26.11
C LEU A 43 0.13 -2.90 -25.14
N ASN A 44 -0.23 -4.14 -24.76
CA ASN A 44 -1.40 -4.39 -23.91
C ASN A 44 -1.31 -3.86 -22.45
N HIS A 45 -0.14 -3.77 -21.81
CA HIS A 45 -0.05 -3.29 -20.42
C HIS A 45 -0.01 -1.75 -20.37
N ASP A 46 0.74 -1.15 -21.29
CA ASP A 46 0.78 0.30 -21.48
C ASP A 46 -0.56 0.83 -22.02
N ASP A 47 -1.25 0.10 -22.91
CA ASP A 47 -2.57 0.47 -23.44
C ASP A 47 -3.65 0.48 -22.33
N VAL A 48 -3.63 -0.49 -21.41
CA VAL A 48 -4.56 -0.53 -20.26
C VAL A 48 -4.25 0.60 -19.27
N ALA A 49 -2.96 0.94 -19.08
CA ALA A 49 -2.58 2.05 -18.23
C ALA A 49 -2.90 3.43 -18.83
N VAL A 50 -2.73 3.59 -20.15
CA VAL A 50 -3.13 4.78 -20.89
C VAL A 50 -4.65 4.94 -20.83
N GLN A 51 -5.42 3.85 -21.01
CA GLN A 51 -6.87 3.86 -20.85
C GLN A 51 -7.34 4.22 -19.44
N ARG A 52 -6.59 3.84 -18.39
CA ARG A 52 -6.96 4.16 -17.00
C ARG A 52 -6.55 5.57 -16.55
N GLY A 53 -5.69 6.26 -17.31
CA GLY A 53 -5.20 7.60 -16.99
C GLY A 53 -4.35 7.67 -15.71
N MET A 54 -3.57 6.62 -15.43
CA MET A 54 -2.60 6.58 -14.34
C MET A 54 -1.44 5.65 -14.73
N MET A 55 -0.19 6.07 -14.59
CA MET A 55 0.98 5.26 -14.94
C MET A 55 2.01 5.15 -13.81
N ASP A 56 1.79 5.83 -12.69
CA ASP A 56 2.80 5.98 -11.62
C ASP A 56 2.97 4.78 -10.69
N ASP A 57 2.22 3.70 -10.89
CA ASP A 57 2.39 2.41 -10.20
C ASP A 57 2.80 1.28 -11.15
N ILE A 58 3.12 1.59 -12.41
CA ILE A 58 3.65 0.59 -13.35
C ILE A 58 5.13 0.45 -13.10
N PHE A 59 5.61 -0.78 -13.01
CA PHE A 59 7.02 -1.08 -12.86
C PHE A 59 7.84 -0.53 -14.03
N ASP A 60 8.83 0.31 -13.74
CA ASP A 60 9.76 0.86 -14.72
C ASP A 60 11.00 -0.02 -14.84
N GLY A 61 10.94 -1.01 -15.73
CA GLY A 61 12.06 -1.91 -16.02
C GLY A 61 13.25 -1.24 -16.71
N THR A 62 13.14 0.04 -17.11
CA THR A 62 14.23 0.79 -17.72
C THR A 62 15.11 1.48 -16.67
N TYR A 63 14.58 1.71 -15.47
CA TYR A 63 15.35 2.33 -14.39
C TYR A 63 16.46 1.40 -13.91
N LYS A 64 17.70 1.91 -13.98
CA LYS A 64 18.87 1.25 -13.40
C LYS A 64 19.32 2.01 -12.15
N GLN A 65 19.63 1.26 -11.11
CA GLN A 65 20.22 1.78 -9.89
C GLN A 65 21.53 2.52 -10.22
N LYS A 66 21.75 3.66 -9.58
CA LYS A 66 22.99 4.43 -9.74
C LYS A 66 24.18 3.58 -9.29
N GLU A 67 25.25 3.59 -10.08
CA GLU A 67 26.49 2.90 -9.73
C GLU A 67 27.20 3.60 -8.56
N GLY A 68 27.95 2.82 -7.78
CA GLY A 68 28.73 3.32 -6.65
C GLY A 68 28.22 2.85 -5.27
N PRO A 69 28.95 3.19 -4.20
CA PRO A 69 28.57 2.80 -2.85
C PRO A 69 27.32 3.56 -2.41
N ARG A 70 26.43 2.86 -1.70
CA ARG A 70 25.27 3.49 -1.08
C ARG A 70 25.72 4.46 0.02
N PRO A 71 25.03 5.61 0.18
CA PRO A 71 25.29 6.48 1.31
C PRO A 71 25.03 5.74 2.63
N PRO A 72 25.78 6.07 3.70
CA PRO A 72 25.60 5.43 5.00
C PRO A 72 24.20 5.71 5.55
N LEU A 73 23.63 4.73 6.26
CA LEU A 73 22.34 4.87 6.91
C LEU A 73 22.41 5.95 7.99
N ARG A 74 21.46 6.89 7.96
CA ARG A 74 21.31 7.93 8.99
C ARG A 74 20.15 7.59 9.90
N TYR A 75 20.45 7.18 11.13
CA TYR A 75 19.44 6.75 12.11
C TYR A 75 18.57 7.90 12.61
N VAL A 76 17.30 7.59 12.84
CA VAL A 76 16.30 8.50 13.40
C VAL A 76 15.94 7.98 14.80
N TRP A 77 16.75 8.35 15.79
CA TRP A 77 16.65 7.85 17.17
C TRP A 77 15.27 8.00 17.80
N ARG A 78 14.55 9.09 17.48
CA ARG A 78 13.17 9.28 17.91
C ARG A 78 12.27 8.12 17.45
N ASN A 79 12.39 7.71 16.19
CA ASN A 79 11.58 6.62 15.64
C ASN A 79 12.00 5.28 16.26
N ILE A 80 13.31 5.05 16.43
CA ILE A 80 13.84 3.86 17.10
C ILE A 80 13.22 3.71 18.50
N ILE A 81 13.32 4.74 19.34
CA ILE A 81 12.81 4.71 20.72
C ILE A 81 11.29 4.49 20.73
N LEU A 82 10.53 5.25 19.95
CA LEU A 82 9.07 5.12 19.92
C LEU A 82 8.62 3.74 19.44
N MET A 83 9.31 3.18 18.45
CA MET A 83 9.00 1.86 17.92
C MET A 83 9.35 0.77 18.93
N SER A 84 10.49 0.87 19.62
CA SER A 84 10.84 -0.03 20.71
C SER A 84 9.80 0.02 21.84
N LEU A 85 9.39 1.22 22.28
CA LEU A 85 8.38 1.37 23.34
C LEU A 85 7.01 0.81 22.93
N LEU A 86 6.59 1.02 21.68
CA LEU A 86 5.35 0.44 21.17
C LEU A 86 5.36 -1.09 21.26
N HIS A 87 6.45 -1.72 20.82
CA HIS A 87 6.54 -3.19 20.81
C HIS A 87 6.71 -3.76 22.22
N LEU A 88 7.47 -3.10 23.10
CA LEU A 88 7.54 -3.49 24.51
C LEU A 88 6.16 -3.38 25.20
N GLY A 89 5.42 -2.31 24.91
CA GLY A 89 4.05 -2.15 25.39
C GLY A 89 3.10 -3.22 24.84
N ALA A 90 3.26 -3.62 23.58
CA ALA A 90 2.47 -4.69 22.98
C ALA A 90 2.80 -6.06 23.62
N LEU A 91 4.07 -6.34 23.90
CA LEU A 91 4.48 -7.55 24.63
C LEU A 91 3.90 -7.59 26.04
N PHE A 92 3.88 -6.45 26.74
CA PHE A 92 3.20 -6.33 28.02
C PHE A 92 1.68 -6.54 27.89
N ALA A 93 1.06 -5.96 26.86
CA ALA A 93 -0.38 -6.12 26.62
C ALA A 93 -0.82 -7.58 26.43
N LEU A 94 0.05 -8.45 25.88
CA LEU A 94 -0.22 -9.88 25.75
C LEU A 94 -0.50 -10.54 27.11
N THR A 95 0.16 -10.10 28.19
CA THR A 95 -0.06 -10.65 29.53
C THR A 95 -1.40 -10.21 30.15
N LEU A 96 -2.02 -9.16 29.59
CA LEU A 96 -3.30 -8.62 30.04
C LEU A 96 -4.51 -9.29 29.36
N ILE A 97 -4.32 -9.98 28.24
CA ILE A 97 -5.40 -10.61 27.46
C ILE A 97 -6.29 -11.53 28.33
N PRO A 98 -5.76 -12.41 29.19
CA PRO A 98 -6.58 -13.29 30.01
C PRO A 98 -7.50 -12.55 31.00
N SER A 99 -7.18 -11.30 31.32
CA SER A 99 -7.93 -10.46 32.26
C SER A 99 -8.89 -9.50 31.57
N ALA A 100 -8.88 -9.44 30.23
CA ALA A 100 -9.71 -8.53 29.45
C ALA A 100 -11.15 -9.04 29.33
N LYS A 101 -12.11 -8.12 29.36
CA LYS A 101 -13.50 -8.44 29.05
C LYS A 101 -13.64 -8.85 27.58
N ILE A 102 -14.61 -9.72 27.29
CA ILE A 102 -14.83 -10.25 25.93
C ILE A 102 -15.19 -9.10 24.97
N GLU A 103 -15.96 -8.12 25.43
CA GLU A 103 -16.34 -6.91 24.71
C GLU A 103 -15.10 -6.11 24.30
N THR A 104 -14.09 -6.00 25.16
CA THR A 104 -12.81 -5.34 24.86
C THR A 104 -12.03 -6.07 23.78
N LEU A 105 -12.02 -7.41 23.81
CA LEU A 105 -11.37 -8.22 22.77
C LEU A 105 -12.11 -8.10 21.43
N ALA A 106 -13.44 -8.17 21.43
CA ALA A 106 -14.27 -7.97 20.23
C ALA A 106 -14.09 -6.56 19.65
N TRP A 107 -14.05 -5.55 20.51
CA TRP A 107 -13.77 -4.17 20.13
C TRP A 107 -12.38 -3.99 19.52
N THR A 108 -11.38 -4.67 20.07
CA THR A 108 -10.01 -4.68 19.55
C THR A 108 -9.97 -5.25 18.13
N VAL A 109 -10.65 -6.38 17.90
CA VAL A 109 -10.75 -6.99 16.56
C VAL A 109 -11.51 -6.08 15.59
N LEU A 110 -12.59 -5.43 16.03
CA LEU A 110 -13.33 -4.47 15.21
C LEU A 110 -12.43 -3.29 14.80
N CYS A 111 -11.72 -2.67 15.74
CA CYS A 111 -10.79 -1.58 15.46
C CYS A 111 -9.68 -2.03 14.51
N PHE A 112 -9.17 -3.24 14.67
CA PHE A 112 -8.19 -3.82 13.75
C PHE A 112 -8.75 -3.94 12.32
N MET A 113 -9.93 -4.54 12.16
CA MET A 113 -10.56 -4.72 10.83
C MET A 113 -10.85 -3.39 10.16
N VAL A 114 -11.39 -2.41 10.90
CA VAL A 114 -11.63 -1.05 10.39
C VAL A 114 -10.32 -0.40 9.98
N SER A 115 -9.28 -0.45 10.82
CA SER A 115 -7.95 0.07 10.48
C SER A 115 -7.40 -0.57 9.20
N ALA A 116 -7.49 -1.90 9.10
CA ALA A 116 -7.01 -2.65 7.94
C ALA A 116 -7.72 -2.21 6.65
N LEU A 117 -9.05 -2.07 6.65
CA LEU A 117 -9.80 -1.56 5.49
C LEU A 117 -9.37 -0.14 5.09
N GLY A 118 -9.02 0.71 6.07
CA GLY A 118 -8.46 2.04 5.80
C GLY A 118 -7.14 2.02 5.04
N ILE A 119 -6.35 0.97 5.19
CA ILE A 119 -5.12 0.73 4.43
C ILE A 119 -5.45 0.04 3.11
N THR A 120 -6.09 -1.13 3.15
CA THR A 120 -6.26 -2.02 1.99
C THR A 120 -7.29 -1.49 0.99
N ALA A 121 -8.54 -1.30 1.41
CA ALA A 121 -9.59 -0.74 0.55
C ALA A 121 -9.36 0.75 0.27
N GLY A 122 -8.84 1.49 1.24
CA GLY A 122 -8.55 2.92 1.16
C GLY A 122 -7.20 3.22 0.52
N ALA A 123 -6.18 3.46 1.35
CA ALA A 123 -4.88 3.98 0.92
C ALA A 123 -4.31 3.25 -0.29
N HIS A 124 -4.39 1.92 -0.29
CA HIS A 124 -3.83 1.05 -1.32
C HIS A 124 -4.68 0.98 -2.58
N ARG A 125 -5.82 0.29 -2.56
CA ARG A 125 -6.58 -0.02 -3.78
C ARG A 125 -7.30 1.19 -4.38
N LEU A 126 -7.80 2.11 -3.54
CA LEU A 126 -8.54 3.30 -3.98
C LEU A 126 -7.60 4.45 -4.36
N TRP A 127 -6.76 4.91 -3.43
CA TRP A 127 -5.98 6.14 -3.63
C TRP A 127 -4.62 5.90 -4.29
N SER A 128 -3.90 4.82 -3.95
CA SER A 128 -2.63 4.54 -4.61
C SER A 128 -2.83 4.07 -6.03
N HIS A 129 -3.74 3.11 -6.27
CA HIS A 129 -3.87 2.41 -7.56
C HIS A 129 -5.09 2.76 -8.41
N ARG A 130 -6.07 3.49 -7.84
CA ARG A 130 -7.30 3.91 -8.54
C ARG A 130 -8.02 2.75 -9.24
N THR A 131 -8.12 1.62 -8.54
CA THR A 131 -8.69 0.37 -9.08
C THR A 131 -10.21 0.34 -9.06
N TYR A 132 -10.83 1.23 -8.30
CA TYR A 132 -12.28 1.45 -8.25
C TYR A 132 -12.59 2.91 -7.89
N LYS A 133 -13.86 3.31 -8.01
CA LYS A 133 -14.35 4.63 -7.60
C LYS A 133 -15.23 4.51 -6.36
N ALA A 134 -15.10 5.46 -5.44
CA ALA A 134 -15.88 5.52 -4.20
C ALA A 134 -16.67 6.83 -4.11
N THR A 135 -17.91 6.72 -3.64
CA THR A 135 -18.75 7.88 -3.28
C THR A 135 -18.16 8.66 -2.11
N LEU A 136 -18.65 9.87 -1.85
CA LEU A 136 -18.17 10.68 -0.72
C LEU A 136 -18.32 9.97 0.64
N PRO A 137 -19.47 9.34 0.99
CA PRO A 137 -19.60 8.64 2.27
C PRO A 137 -18.56 7.54 2.47
N LEU A 138 -18.32 6.71 1.44
CA LEU A 138 -17.32 5.66 1.51
C LEU A 138 -15.90 6.22 1.64
N ARG A 139 -15.56 7.28 0.89
CA ARG A 139 -14.26 7.95 1.03
C ARG A 139 -14.05 8.48 2.43
N VAL A 140 -15.05 9.14 3.02
CA VAL A 140 -14.98 9.65 4.40
C VAL A 140 -14.78 8.51 5.39
N PHE A 141 -15.53 7.41 5.27
CA PHE A 141 -15.35 6.22 6.10
C PHE A 141 -13.92 5.67 6.01
N LEU A 142 -13.41 5.46 4.79
CA LEU A 142 -12.06 4.93 4.55
C LEU A 142 -10.97 5.88 5.06
N THR A 143 -11.19 7.19 5.03
CA THR A 143 -10.28 8.18 5.61
C THR A 143 -10.24 8.11 7.14
N ILE A 144 -11.39 7.97 7.81
CA ILE A 144 -11.47 7.78 9.25
C ILE A 144 -10.76 6.47 9.65
N ALA A 145 -11.05 5.39 8.92
CA ALA A 145 -10.40 4.10 9.07
C ALA A 145 -8.87 4.18 8.89
N ASN A 146 -8.40 4.92 7.88
CA ASN A 146 -6.97 5.12 7.63
C ASN A 146 -6.29 5.88 8.79
N SER A 147 -6.93 6.93 9.32
CA SER A 147 -6.40 7.65 10.49
C SER A 147 -6.33 6.78 11.75
N MET A 148 -7.20 5.78 11.90
CA MET A 148 -7.11 4.78 12.97
C MET A 148 -5.90 3.84 12.79
N ALA A 149 -5.52 3.54 11.55
CA ALA A 149 -4.37 2.69 11.24
C ALA A 149 -3.01 3.37 11.48
N PHE A 150 -2.95 4.70 11.45
CA PHE A 150 -1.76 5.52 11.74
C PHE A 150 -0.49 5.11 10.95
N GLN A 151 -0.61 4.99 9.62
CA GLN A 151 0.52 4.62 8.73
C GLN A 151 1.01 5.77 7.83
N ASN A 152 0.94 7.01 8.32
CA ASN A 152 1.02 8.28 7.58
C ASN A 152 -0.30 8.63 6.87
N ASP A 153 -0.43 9.91 6.50
CA ASP A 153 -1.60 10.38 5.76
C ASP A 153 -1.66 9.76 4.36
N ILE A 154 -2.87 9.68 3.80
CA ILE A 154 -3.14 8.99 2.53
C ILE A 154 -2.23 9.49 1.40
N TYR A 155 -1.96 10.79 1.33
CA TYR A 155 -1.12 11.37 0.29
C TYR A 155 0.33 10.86 0.40
N GLU A 156 0.90 10.87 1.60
CA GLU A 156 2.25 10.38 1.82
C GLU A 156 2.36 8.86 1.60
N TRP A 157 1.39 8.10 2.11
CA TRP A 157 1.32 6.65 1.90
C TRP A 157 1.26 6.31 0.40
N ALA A 158 0.37 6.97 -0.33
CA ALA A 158 0.19 6.69 -1.76
C ALA A 158 1.37 7.12 -2.61
N ARG A 159 2.03 8.24 -2.29
CA ARG A 159 3.29 8.62 -2.94
C ARG A 159 4.33 7.52 -2.77
N ASP A 160 4.60 7.13 -1.52
CA ASP A 160 5.63 6.14 -1.24
C ASP A 160 5.29 4.78 -1.88
N HIS A 161 4.02 4.39 -1.90
CA HIS A 161 3.55 3.15 -2.54
C HIS A 161 3.69 3.16 -4.07
N ARG A 162 3.36 4.28 -4.73
CA ARG A 162 3.59 4.46 -6.18
C ARG A 162 5.08 4.37 -6.52
N VAL A 163 5.95 5.00 -5.71
CA VAL A 163 7.42 4.86 -5.86
C VAL A 163 7.85 3.40 -5.70
N HIS A 164 7.33 2.71 -4.70
CA HIS A 164 7.62 1.30 -4.44
C HIS A 164 7.27 0.40 -5.63
N HIS A 165 6.10 0.58 -6.24
CA HIS A 165 5.73 -0.17 -7.44
C HIS A 165 6.63 0.15 -8.64
N LYS A 166 6.85 1.45 -8.90
CA LYS A 166 7.55 1.92 -10.09
C LYS A 166 9.03 1.54 -10.08
N PHE A 167 9.65 1.54 -8.91
CA PHE A 167 11.10 1.31 -8.75
C PHE A 167 11.43 0.20 -7.75
N SER A 168 10.56 -0.81 -7.67
CA SER A 168 10.67 -1.93 -6.73
C SER A 168 12.06 -2.58 -6.79
N GLU A 169 12.55 -3.03 -5.64
CA GLU A 169 13.89 -3.65 -5.47
C GLU A 169 15.10 -2.74 -5.76
N THR A 170 14.91 -1.44 -5.94
CA THR A 170 16.02 -0.48 -6.17
C THR A 170 16.22 0.46 -4.98
N ASP A 171 17.25 1.32 -5.02
CA ASP A 171 17.45 2.35 -4.00
C ASP A 171 16.39 3.47 -4.02
N ALA A 172 15.54 3.51 -5.04
CA ALA A 172 14.37 4.39 -5.06
C ALA A 172 13.16 3.78 -4.35
N ASP A 173 13.13 2.46 -4.08
CA ASP A 173 12.09 1.81 -3.29
C ASP A 173 12.23 2.16 -1.79
N PRO A 174 11.21 2.79 -1.16
CA PRO A 174 11.26 3.16 0.26
C PRO A 174 11.59 1.99 1.20
N HIS A 175 11.12 0.78 0.88
CA HIS A 175 11.26 -0.42 1.70
C HIS A 175 11.91 -1.56 0.93
N ASN A 176 12.92 -1.21 0.12
CA ASN A 176 13.69 -2.12 -0.71
C ASN A 176 14.05 -3.46 -0.02
N ALA A 177 13.41 -4.54 -0.46
CA ALA A 177 13.61 -5.89 0.05
C ALA A 177 15.03 -6.43 -0.19
N MET A 178 15.77 -5.91 -1.17
CA MET A 178 17.17 -6.27 -1.42
C MET A 178 18.12 -5.84 -0.29
N ARG A 179 17.67 -4.98 0.62
CA ARG A 179 18.41 -4.62 1.85
C ARG A 179 18.12 -5.58 3.02
N GLY A 180 17.38 -6.65 2.77
CA GLY A 180 17.09 -7.73 3.72
C GLY A 180 15.80 -7.50 4.53
N PHE A 181 15.33 -8.58 5.15
CA PHE A 181 14.04 -8.65 5.84
C PHE A 181 13.84 -7.54 6.87
N PHE A 182 14.85 -7.28 7.72
CA PHE A 182 14.72 -6.26 8.76
C PHE A 182 14.51 -4.87 8.17
N PHE A 183 15.22 -4.53 7.09
CA PHE A 183 15.10 -3.22 6.45
C PHE A 183 13.70 -3.03 5.86
N SER A 184 13.21 -3.99 5.07
CA SER A 184 11.89 -3.89 4.42
C SER A 184 10.73 -4.03 5.40
N HIS A 185 10.92 -4.72 6.52
CA HIS A 185 9.89 -4.85 7.56
C HIS A 185 9.74 -3.57 8.39
N ILE A 186 10.82 -3.09 9.01
CA ILE A 186 10.74 -1.96 9.95
C ILE A 186 11.92 -1.00 9.84
N GLY A 187 13.09 -1.47 9.44
CA GLY A 187 14.34 -0.71 9.44
C GLY A 187 14.26 0.57 8.59
N TRP A 188 13.52 0.55 7.48
CA TRP A 188 13.31 1.72 6.63
C TRP A 188 12.62 2.89 7.37
N LEU A 189 11.78 2.62 8.37
CA LEU A 189 11.14 3.63 9.22
C LEU A 189 12.08 4.20 10.29
N LEU A 190 13.19 3.52 10.55
CA LEU A 190 14.16 3.87 11.61
C LEU A 190 15.30 4.73 11.09
N VAL A 191 15.37 4.95 9.78
CA VAL A 191 16.44 5.69 9.10
C VAL A 191 15.87 6.80 8.23
N ARG A 192 16.73 7.70 7.74
CA ARG A 192 16.36 8.62 6.67
C ARG A 192 16.20 7.85 5.36
N LYS A 193 15.19 8.23 4.57
CA LYS A 193 14.97 7.72 3.20
C LYS A 193 16.23 7.94 2.37
N HIS A 194 16.49 7.00 1.46
CA HIS A 194 17.55 7.17 0.47
C HIS A 194 17.21 8.37 -0.45
N PRO A 195 18.21 9.16 -0.92
CA PRO A 195 17.96 10.31 -1.80
C PRO A 195 17.13 9.98 -3.05
N ASP A 196 17.34 8.80 -3.64
CA ASP A 196 16.59 8.38 -4.84
C ASP A 196 15.09 8.22 -4.57
N VAL A 197 14.69 7.80 -3.36
CA VAL A 197 13.26 7.73 -2.97
C VAL A 197 12.63 9.12 -3.04
N ILE A 198 13.37 10.14 -2.58
CA ILE A 198 12.90 11.54 -2.57
C ILE A 198 12.85 12.08 -4.00
N GLU A 199 13.95 11.92 -4.75
CA GLU A 199 14.07 12.39 -6.13
C GLU A 199 13.00 11.79 -7.04
N LYS A 200 12.79 10.47 -6.94
CA LYS A 200 11.80 9.77 -7.76
C LYS A 200 10.37 10.02 -7.31
N GLY A 201 10.14 10.13 -6.00
CA GLY A 201 8.82 10.49 -5.47
C GLY A 201 8.34 11.89 -5.87
N GLN A 202 9.25 12.83 -6.10
CA GLN A 202 8.93 14.17 -6.62
C GLN A 202 8.53 14.18 -8.10
N LYS A 203 8.92 13.14 -8.85
CA LYS A 203 8.66 13.02 -10.30
C LYS A 203 7.33 12.31 -10.61
N LEU A 204 6.63 11.78 -9.61
CA LEU A 204 5.32 11.16 -9.80
C LEU A 204 4.22 12.21 -9.98
N ASP A 205 3.21 11.91 -10.79
CA ASP A 205 1.98 12.67 -10.80
C ASP A 205 1.11 12.27 -9.58
N LEU A 206 0.81 13.27 -8.76
CA LEU A 206 -0.05 13.18 -7.57
C LEU A 206 -1.18 14.21 -7.64
N SER A 207 -1.45 14.77 -8.83
CA SER A 207 -2.50 15.77 -9.05
C SER A 207 -3.88 15.24 -8.66
N ASP A 208 -4.12 13.96 -8.86
CA ASP A 208 -5.34 13.25 -8.48
C ASP A 208 -5.58 13.30 -6.96
N LEU A 209 -4.54 13.05 -6.16
CA LEU A 209 -4.61 13.11 -4.70
C LEU A 209 -4.72 14.55 -4.18
N LYS A 210 -4.04 15.50 -4.84
CA LYS A 210 -4.15 16.94 -4.52
C LYS A 210 -5.55 17.48 -4.80
N ALA A 211 -6.21 16.96 -5.84
CA ALA A 211 -7.57 17.35 -6.20
C ALA A 211 -8.64 16.74 -5.28
N ASP A 212 -8.37 15.61 -4.60
CA ASP A 212 -9.30 15.01 -3.65
C ASP A 212 -9.31 15.77 -2.31
N LYS A 213 -10.37 16.56 -2.11
CA LYS A 213 -10.57 17.36 -0.89
C LYS A 213 -10.63 16.50 0.39
N VAL A 214 -11.05 15.24 0.32
CA VAL A 214 -11.10 14.34 1.50
C VAL A 214 -9.68 13.96 1.92
N VAL A 215 -8.84 13.60 0.95
CA VAL A 215 -7.41 13.28 1.17
C VAL A 215 -6.68 14.49 1.75
N MET A 216 -6.86 15.66 1.14
CA MET A 216 -6.18 16.88 1.58
C MET A 216 -6.70 17.38 2.94
N PHE A 217 -7.98 17.15 3.25
CA PHE A 217 -8.53 17.40 4.58
C PHE A 217 -7.86 16.51 5.63
N GLN A 218 -7.76 15.20 5.37
CA GLN A 218 -7.07 14.28 6.28
C GLN A 218 -5.63 14.71 6.51
N ARG A 219 -4.89 15.03 5.43
CA ARG A 219 -3.50 15.49 5.53
C ARG A 219 -3.37 16.72 6.44
N ARG A 220 -4.25 17.72 6.28
CA ARG A 220 -4.27 18.94 7.10
C ARG A 220 -4.53 18.66 8.58
N TYR A 221 -5.42 17.71 8.88
CA TYR A 221 -5.83 17.37 10.25
C TYR A 221 -5.30 16.00 10.71
N TYR A 222 -4.21 15.53 10.12
CA TYR A 222 -3.76 14.16 10.31
C TYR A 222 -3.41 13.88 11.78
N LYS A 223 -2.61 14.77 12.39
CA LYS A 223 -2.18 14.64 13.78
C LYS A 223 -3.36 14.55 14.78
N PRO A 224 -4.31 15.50 14.80
CA PRO A 224 -5.46 15.37 15.71
C PRO A 224 -6.33 14.16 15.37
N SER A 225 -6.49 13.82 14.08
CA SER A 225 -7.27 12.63 13.69
C SER A 225 -6.66 11.33 14.23
N VAL A 226 -5.34 11.19 14.19
CA VAL A 226 -4.63 10.02 14.73
C VAL A 226 -4.74 9.95 16.25
N VAL A 227 -4.52 11.07 16.95
CA VAL A 227 -4.67 11.11 18.42
C VAL A 227 -6.07 10.65 18.81
N LEU A 228 -7.10 11.18 18.13
CA LEU A 228 -8.48 10.81 18.40
C LEU A 228 -8.78 9.35 18.02
N LEU A 229 -8.50 8.95 16.78
CA LEU A 229 -9.02 7.70 16.21
C LEU A 229 -8.13 6.49 16.48
N CYS A 230 -6.81 6.65 16.50
CA CYS A 230 -5.89 5.55 16.79
C CYS A 230 -5.70 5.35 18.29
N PHE A 231 -5.71 6.43 19.10
CA PHE A 231 -5.37 6.34 20.53
C PHE A 231 -6.58 6.57 21.45
N THR A 232 -7.23 7.73 21.38
CA THR A 232 -8.25 8.11 22.37
C THR A 232 -9.51 7.27 22.27
N MET A 233 -10.10 7.16 21.08
CA MET A 233 -11.38 6.48 20.86
C MET A 233 -11.28 4.98 21.19
N PRO A 234 -10.24 4.23 20.73
CA PRO A 234 -10.13 2.82 21.09
C PRO A 234 -9.89 2.56 22.58
N ALA A 235 -9.29 3.51 23.33
CA ALA A 235 -9.13 3.41 24.78
C ALA A 235 -10.36 3.85 25.59
N VAL A 236 -11.03 4.92 25.19
CA VAL A 236 -12.15 5.48 25.96
C VAL A 236 -13.39 4.61 25.83
N VAL A 237 -13.63 4.01 24.66
CA VAL A 237 -14.84 3.22 24.44
C VAL A 237 -14.95 2.05 25.44
N PRO A 238 -13.94 1.17 25.61
CA PRO A 238 -14.01 0.09 26.59
C PRO A 238 -14.09 0.58 28.03
N TRP A 239 -13.30 1.60 28.35
CA TRP A 239 -13.25 2.17 29.69
C TRP A 239 -14.60 2.76 30.11
N TYR A 240 -15.30 3.45 29.21
CA TYR A 240 -16.53 4.17 29.53
C TYR A 240 -17.81 3.31 29.37
N PHE A 241 -17.92 2.51 28.31
CA PHE A 241 -19.19 1.87 27.97
C PHE A 241 -19.42 0.52 28.65
N TRP A 242 -18.36 -0.20 29.02
CA TRP A 242 -18.48 -1.48 29.71
C TRP A 242 -17.50 -1.63 30.87
N ASP A 243 -17.04 -0.50 31.43
CA ASP A 243 -16.24 -0.42 32.65
C ASP A 243 -15.02 -1.35 32.63
N GLU A 244 -14.28 -1.33 31.52
CA GLU A 244 -12.99 -2.00 31.41
C GLU A 244 -11.91 -1.21 32.17
N SER A 245 -10.90 -1.88 32.71
CA SER A 245 -9.74 -1.21 33.29
C SER A 245 -9.10 -0.25 32.28
N ILE A 246 -8.76 0.97 32.70
CA ILE A 246 -8.07 1.94 31.83
C ILE A 246 -6.73 1.40 31.31
N ILE A 247 -6.06 0.53 32.09
CA ILE A 247 -4.80 -0.11 31.69
C ILE A 247 -5.08 -1.11 30.55
N ILE A 248 -6.09 -1.99 30.70
CA ILE A 248 -6.46 -2.96 29.67
C ILE A 248 -6.97 -2.23 28.41
N SER A 249 -7.83 -1.23 28.60
CA SER A 249 -8.39 -0.40 27.54
C SER A 249 -7.31 0.37 26.77
N PHE A 250 -6.22 0.77 27.41
CA PHE A 250 -5.10 1.37 26.68
C PHE A 250 -4.22 0.31 26.02
N PHE A 251 -3.77 -0.70 26.75
CA PHE A 251 -2.75 -1.61 26.22
C PHE A 251 -3.26 -2.57 25.14
N ILE A 252 -4.52 -3.01 25.18
CA ILE A 252 -5.04 -4.00 24.22
C ILE A 252 -5.58 -3.33 22.93
N PRO A 253 -6.70 -2.57 22.94
CA PRO A 253 -7.27 -2.01 21.71
C PRO A 253 -6.46 -0.83 21.16
N VAL A 254 -5.55 -0.24 21.94
CA VAL A 254 -4.62 0.78 21.42
C VAL A 254 -3.27 0.17 21.06
N ILE A 255 -2.47 -0.21 22.05
CA ILE A 255 -1.04 -0.53 21.84
C ILE A 255 -0.86 -1.84 21.09
N LEU A 256 -1.44 -2.95 21.58
CA LEU A 256 -1.35 -4.26 20.94
C LEU A 256 -1.96 -4.22 19.54
N ARG A 257 -3.20 -3.73 19.42
CA ARG A 257 -3.90 -3.61 18.13
C ARG A 257 -3.10 -2.80 17.11
N TYR A 258 -2.51 -1.67 17.50
CA TYR A 258 -1.70 -0.86 16.61
C TYR A 258 -0.41 -1.58 16.20
N ALA A 259 0.33 -2.15 17.17
CA ALA A 259 1.55 -2.90 16.88
C ALA A 259 1.29 -4.10 15.96
N THR A 260 0.23 -4.87 16.21
CA THR A 260 -0.21 -5.98 15.35
C THR A 260 -0.56 -5.48 13.95
N GLY A 261 -1.36 -4.41 13.84
CA GLY A 261 -1.70 -3.78 12.56
C GLY A 261 -0.46 -3.40 11.74
N LEU A 262 0.51 -2.72 12.36
CA LEU A 262 1.77 -2.39 11.70
C LEU A 262 2.52 -3.62 11.21
N ASN A 263 2.75 -4.62 12.07
CA ASN A 263 3.50 -5.82 11.70
C ASN A 263 2.80 -6.61 10.59
N THR A 264 1.45 -6.69 10.61
CA THR A 264 0.70 -7.33 9.51
C THR A 264 0.88 -6.62 8.17
N THR A 265 0.87 -5.28 8.15
CA THR A 265 1.17 -4.52 6.92
C THR A 265 2.63 -4.69 6.50
N TRP A 266 3.58 -4.63 7.44
CA TRP A 266 5.00 -4.74 7.14
C TRP A 266 5.43 -6.12 6.66
N LEU A 267 4.67 -7.18 6.98
CA LEU A 267 4.86 -8.50 6.39
C LEU A 267 4.61 -8.50 4.88
N VAL A 268 3.77 -7.60 4.35
CA VAL A 268 3.59 -7.44 2.90
C VAL A 268 4.91 -6.97 2.28
N ASN A 269 5.53 -5.93 2.84
CA ASN A 269 6.79 -5.38 2.33
C ASN A 269 7.98 -6.35 2.50
N SER A 270 7.98 -7.18 3.55
CA SER A 270 9.10 -8.09 3.85
C SER A 270 8.83 -9.52 3.38
N ALA A 271 7.91 -10.23 4.05
CA ALA A 271 7.66 -11.63 3.78
C ALA A 271 7.10 -11.85 2.37
N ALA A 272 6.21 -10.98 1.88
CA ALA A 272 5.65 -11.11 0.53
C ALA A 272 6.61 -10.69 -0.60
N HIS A 273 7.82 -10.21 -0.29
CA HIS A 273 8.91 -10.06 -1.28
C HIS A 273 9.97 -11.16 -1.20
N MET A 274 9.90 -12.05 -0.20
CA MET A 274 10.98 -13.01 0.08
C MET A 274 10.50 -14.46 0.09
N PHE A 275 9.30 -14.74 0.60
CA PHE A 275 8.81 -16.08 0.88
C PHE A 275 7.47 -16.35 0.18
N GLY A 276 7.46 -17.37 -0.69
CA GLY A 276 6.28 -17.76 -1.45
C GLY A 276 6.63 -18.18 -2.89
N ASN A 277 5.60 -18.39 -3.70
CA ASN A 277 5.73 -18.71 -5.12
C ASN A 277 5.48 -17.46 -6.01
N ARG A 278 5.77 -17.57 -7.30
CA ARG A 278 5.65 -16.49 -8.29
C ARG A 278 4.93 -16.97 -9.57
N PRO A 279 3.64 -17.33 -9.45
CA PRO A 279 2.92 -17.98 -10.54
C PRO A 279 2.66 -17.08 -11.75
N TYR A 280 2.75 -15.75 -11.62
CA TYR A 280 2.45 -14.79 -12.69
C TYR A 280 3.72 -14.19 -13.30
N ASP A 281 4.70 -13.81 -12.48
CA ASP A 281 5.98 -13.32 -12.97
C ASP A 281 7.15 -13.68 -12.03
N GLN A 282 8.02 -14.57 -12.50
CA GLN A 282 9.20 -15.01 -11.76
C GLN A 282 10.38 -14.03 -11.84
N ASN A 283 10.30 -13.00 -12.68
CA ASN A 283 11.38 -12.02 -12.87
C ASN A 283 11.34 -10.88 -11.85
N ILE A 284 10.25 -10.77 -11.09
CA ILE A 284 10.10 -9.84 -9.96
C ILE A 284 10.22 -10.60 -8.63
N ASN A 285 10.51 -9.87 -7.54
CA ASN A 285 10.61 -10.45 -6.20
C ASN A 285 9.28 -10.70 -5.46
N PRO A 286 8.21 -9.88 -5.62
CA PRO A 286 6.90 -10.10 -4.99
C PRO A 286 6.37 -11.52 -5.17
N ARG A 287 5.77 -12.08 -4.13
CA ARG A 287 5.40 -13.50 -3.99
C ARG A 287 3.99 -13.66 -3.47
N GLU A 288 3.34 -14.77 -3.82
CA GLU A 288 2.09 -15.14 -3.15
C GLU A 288 2.41 -15.80 -1.82
N ASN A 289 1.82 -15.29 -0.75
CA ASN A 289 1.98 -15.80 0.59
C ASN A 289 0.62 -15.85 1.31
N PRO A 290 -0.01 -17.05 1.42
CA PRO A 290 -1.33 -17.19 2.03
C PRO A 290 -1.40 -16.75 3.51
N LEU A 291 -0.31 -16.92 4.26
CA LEU A 291 -0.26 -16.50 5.67
C LEU A 291 -0.28 -14.97 5.79
N VAL A 292 0.45 -14.28 4.91
CA VAL A 292 0.38 -12.82 4.81
C VAL A 292 -1.02 -12.40 4.38
N SER A 293 -1.65 -13.12 3.44
CA SER A 293 -2.99 -12.79 2.96
C SER A 293 -4.04 -12.87 4.07
N LEU A 294 -3.95 -13.89 4.94
CA LEU A 294 -4.82 -14.04 6.11
C LEU A 294 -4.65 -12.87 7.11
N GLY A 295 -3.41 -12.48 7.42
CA GLY A 295 -3.14 -11.41 8.38
C GLY A 295 -3.38 -10.00 7.84
N ALA A 296 -3.11 -9.77 6.56
CA ALA A 296 -3.20 -8.48 5.88
C ALA A 296 -4.49 -8.32 5.05
N MET A 297 -5.56 -9.03 5.40
CA MET A 297 -6.89 -8.86 4.81
C MET A 297 -6.94 -8.98 3.26
N GLY A 298 -6.09 -9.83 2.68
CA GLY A 298 -6.04 -10.08 1.23
C GLY A 298 -4.80 -9.59 0.49
N GLU A 299 -3.90 -8.85 1.15
CA GLU A 299 -2.74 -8.24 0.47
C GLU A 299 -1.53 -9.17 0.32
N GLY A 300 -1.66 -10.47 0.66
CA GLY A 300 -0.58 -11.44 0.55
C GLY A 300 -0.40 -12.04 -0.85
N PHE A 301 -1.30 -11.78 -1.79
CA PHE A 301 -1.20 -12.21 -3.19
C PHE A 301 -0.33 -11.22 -4.00
N HIS A 302 0.92 -11.07 -3.56
CA HIS A 302 1.75 -9.93 -3.93
C HIS A 302 2.41 -10.06 -5.30
N ASN A 303 2.65 -11.29 -5.78
CA ASN A 303 3.13 -11.52 -7.14
C ASN A 303 2.06 -11.11 -8.16
N TYR A 304 0.79 -11.47 -7.92
CA TYR A 304 -0.33 -11.01 -8.72
C TYR A 304 -0.42 -9.48 -8.70
N HIS A 305 -0.40 -8.91 -7.50
CA HIS A 305 -0.57 -7.49 -7.31
C HIS A 305 0.48 -6.64 -8.04
N HIS A 306 1.76 -6.99 -7.95
CA HIS A 306 2.81 -6.27 -8.68
C HIS A 306 2.77 -6.51 -10.19
N THR A 307 2.25 -7.65 -10.62
CA THR A 307 2.05 -7.95 -12.05
C THR A 307 0.88 -7.17 -12.64
N PHE A 308 -0.18 -6.96 -11.84
CA PHE A 308 -1.42 -6.29 -12.25
C PHE A 308 -1.87 -5.26 -11.20
N PRO A 309 -1.13 -4.14 -11.03
CA PRO A 309 -1.40 -3.16 -9.97
C PRO A 309 -2.78 -2.49 -10.12
N TYR A 310 -3.39 -2.57 -11.29
CA TYR A 310 -4.71 -2.00 -11.59
C TYR A 310 -5.91 -2.90 -11.25
N ASP A 311 -5.70 -4.15 -10.78
CA ASP A 311 -6.80 -5.04 -10.38
C ASP A 311 -7.30 -4.71 -8.96
N TYR A 312 -8.60 -4.41 -8.83
CA TYR A 312 -9.19 -3.99 -7.54
C TYR A 312 -9.16 -5.07 -6.45
N SER A 313 -9.04 -6.34 -6.85
CA SER A 313 -9.05 -7.45 -5.92
C SER A 313 -7.64 -7.76 -5.41
N THR A 314 -6.59 -7.24 -6.05
CA THR A 314 -5.17 -7.57 -5.78
C THR A 314 -4.86 -9.07 -5.81
N SER A 315 -5.76 -9.88 -6.38
CA SER A 315 -5.64 -11.34 -6.43
C SER A 315 -6.47 -11.91 -7.59
N GLU A 316 -6.10 -13.08 -8.08
CA GLU A 316 -6.92 -13.83 -9.04
C GLU A 316 -8.20 -14.41 -8.40
N PHE A 317 -8.17 -14.71 -7.10
CA PHE A 317 -9.15 -15.58 -6.43
C PHE A 317 -10.35 -14.88 -5.79
N GLY A 318 -10.55 -13.58 -6.05
CA GLY A 318 -11.73 -12.85 -5.57
C GLY A 318 -11.76 -12.78 -4.05
N TRP A 319 -12.71 -13.46 -3.39
CA TRP A 319 -12.91 -13.40 -1.94
C TRP A 319 -12.03 -14.39 -1.16
N ARG A 320 -11.40 -15.36 -1.83
CA ARG A 320 -10.61 -16.40 -1.16
C ARG A 320 -9.40 -15.77 -0.46
N PHE A 321 -9.39 -15.84 0.88
CA PHE A 321 -8.42 -15.14 1.75
C PHE A 321 -8.34 -13.63 1.52
N ASN A 322 -9.41 -13.00 1.02
CA ASN A 322 -9.38 -11.59 0.65
C ASN A 322 -10.64 -10.84 1.11
N PRO A 323 -10.78 -10.61 2.43
CA PRO A 323 -11.90 -9.85 3.00
C PRO A 323 -12.05 -8.44 2.43
N THR A 324 -10.95 -7.81 2.01
CA THR A 324 -10.99 -6.46 1.40
C THR A 324 -11.77 -6.47 0.09
N THR A 325 -11.60 -7.49 -0.77
CA THR A 325 -12.39 -7.62 -2.01
C THR A 325 -13.88 -7.78 -1.69
N ALA A 326 -14.21 -8.63 -0.71
CA ALA A 326 -15.60 -8.82 -0.29
C ALA A 326 -16.24 -7.52 0.24
N PHE A 327 -15.47 -6.72 1.00
CA PHE A 327 -15.91 -5.41 1.44
C PHE A 327 -16.19 -4.46 0.26
N ILE A 328 -15.27 -4.36 -0.70
CA ILE A 328 -15.45 -3.49 -1.88
C ILE A 328 -16.68 -3.94 -2.69
N ASP A 329 -16.88 -5.24 -2.86
CA ASP A 329 -18.03 -5.79 -3.58
C ASP A 329 -19.36 -5.49 -2.87
N LEU A 330 -19.39 -5.60 -1.55
CA LEU A 330 -20.54 -5.16 -0.76
C LEU A 330 -20.80 -3.67 -0.94
N MET A 331 -19.76 -2.82 -0.92
CA MET A 331 -19.92 -1.38 -1.15
C MET A 331 -20.42 -1.08 -2.57
N CYS A 332 -20.03 -1.89 -3.57
CA CYS A 332 -20.59 -1.79 -4.92
C CYS A 332 -22.07 -2.18 -4.97
N PHE A 333 -22.44 -3.27 -4.29
CA PHE A 333 -23.84 -3.69 -4.17
C PHE A 333 -24.71 -2.60 -3.53
N LEU A 334 -24.18 -1.90 -2.52
CA LEU A 334 -24.85 -0.77 -1.85
C LEU A 334 -24.81 0.55 -2.65
N GLY A 335 -24.21 0.58 -3.84
CA GLY A 335 -24.07 1.79 -4.66
C GLY A 335 -23.06 2.81 -4.12
N LEU A 336 -22.24 2.44 -3.13
CA LEU A 336 -21.22 3.30 -2.53
C LEU A 336 -19.87 3.24 -3.26
N ALA A 337 -19.65 2.20 -4.07
CA ALA A 337 -18.49 2.04 -4.93
C ALA A 337 -18.91 1.64 -6.36
N SER A 338 -18.06 1.90 -7.35
CA SER A 338 -18.30 1.56 -8.77
C SER A 338 -16.98 1.38 -9.51
N ASP A 339 -17.05 1.03 -10.80
CA ASP A 339 -15.88 1.00 -11.71
C ASP A 339 -14.73 0.10 -11.22
N ARG A 340 -15.07 -1.06 -10.64
CA ARG A 340 -14.12 -2.09 -10.21
C ARG A 340 -13.38 -2.64 -11.42
N LYS A 341 -12.08 -2.40 -11.52
CA LYS A 341 -11.21 -2.88 -12.60
C LYS A 341 -10.72 -4.28 -12.29
N LYS A 342 -11.00 -5.24 -13.17
CA LYS A 342 -10.58 -6.63 -13.05
C LYS A 342 -9.82 -7.07 -14.29
N VAL A 343 -8.68 -7.73 -14.13
CA VAL A 343 -7.90 -8.28 -15.24
C VAL A 343 -8.67 -9.46 -15.84
N SER A 344 -8.72 -9.55 -17.17
CA SER A 344 -9.39 -10.67 -17.84
C SER A 344 -8.64 -11.99 -17.63
N LYS A 345 -9.37 -13.11 -17.67
CA LYS A 345 -8.78 -14.44 -17.49
C LYS A 345 -7.74 -14.75 -18.56
N GLU A 346 -7.97 -14.28 -19.78
CA GLU A 346 -7.10 -14.46 -20.94
C GLU A 346 -5.75 -13.77 -20.70
N VAL A 347 -5.76 -12.53 -20.19
CA VAL A 347 -4.53 -11.79 -19.87
C VAL A 347 -3.78 -12.45 -18.72
N ILE A 348 -4.47 -12.90 -17.68
CA ILE A 348 -3.86 -13.61 -16.55
C ILE A 348 -3.19 -14.90 -17.05
N LEU A 349 -3.88 -15.70 -17.84
CA LEU A 349 -3.36 -16.96 -18.37
C LEU A 349 -2.16 -16.73 -19.29
N ALA A 350 -2.25 -15.76 -20.20
CA ALA A 350 -1.13 -15.40 -21.08
C ALA A 350 0.11 -14.99 -20.27
N ARG A 351 -0.07 -14.19 -19.20
CA ARG A 351 1.04 -13.79 -18.32
C ARG A 351 1.66 -14.96 -17.58
N LYS A 352 0.85 -15.85 -17.00
CA LYS A 352 1.32 -17.09 -16.34
C LYS A 352 2.16 -17.95 -17.28
N MET A 353 1.73 -18.11 -18.53
CA MET A 353 2.44 -18.90 -19.53
C MET A 353 3.74 -18.24 -20.00
N ARG A 354 3.78 -16.90 -20.04
CA ARG A 354 4.95 -16.14 -20.50
C ARG A 354 6.04 -16.01 -19.43
N THR A 355 5.67 -15.71 -18.19
CA THR A 355 6.62 -15.32 -17.14
C THR A 355 6.45 -16.05 -15.82
N GLY A 356 5.42 -16.88 -15.66
CA GLY A 356 5.19 -17.60 -14.40
C GLY A 356 6.25 -18.66 -14.10
N ASP A 357 6.46 -18.95 -12.80
CA ASP A 357 7.37 -20.00 -12.33
C ASP A 357 6.80 -21.44 -12.45
N GLY A 358 5.62 -21.60 -13.04
CA GLY A 358 4.93 -22.89 -13.19
C GLY A 358 4.14 -23.37 -11.97
N SER A 359 4.21 -22.68 -10.83
CA SER A 359 3.50 -23.06 -9.58
C SER A 359 1.98 -22.88 -9.64
N HIS A 360 1.45 -22.21 -10.66
CA HIS A 360 0.00 -22.05 -10.87
C HIS A 360 -0.73 -23.39 -11.11
N LYS A 361 0.01 -24.47 -11.41
CA LYS A 361 -0.55 -25.82 -11.61
C LYS A 361 -0.88 -26.54 -10.29
N SER A 362 -0.33 -26.07 -9.17
CA SER A 362 -0.48 -26.72 -7.86
C SER A 362 -1.63 -26.19 -6.98
N GLY A 363 -2.43 -25.24 -7.48
CA GLY A 363 -3.71 -24.83 -6.89
C GLY A 363 -3.66 -23.75 -5.80
#